data_AF-A0AAD5CFS8-F1
#
_entry.id   AF-A0AAD5CFS8-F1
#
_cell.length_a   1.000
_cell.length_b   1.000
_cell.length_c   1.000
_cell.angle_alpha   90.00
_cell.angle_beta   90.00
_cell.angle_gamma   90.00
#
_symmetry.space_group_name_H-M   'P 1'
#
loop_
_entity.id
_entity.type
_entity.pdbx_description
1 polymer ?
#
loop_
_entity_poly.entity_id
_entity_poly.type
_entity_poly.pdbx_seq_one_letter_code
_entity_poly.pdbx_strand_id
1 'polypeptide(L)'
;ANSIWELTALTTLYLHSVTLRCDENADKYVGFFSKCANLKNLTLKSCNTKGFKGLSICLPLLSNLTLVDVDGSVKVFNIVAPQLKNLTIEGHYCLQLPANDYFSLEKAYISIFRPKDAHQVLCLLQQLHNVKFLTLNLEIVECLSSSVELMTNQPSPFANLKSLNIYPIREQVPGHGVKMSAEVKGYLLDSSSGATFTMVTREDIKAMKDTKFAQELITELWELLEQEKARTETIMAKMHEQGRPQFSECIGRDIDMCWKYTSARINKGKEKVSDICYMLQNIKGSLKELPASNQATIQPSFSTLCAEVDTVTNKITECIKMDCDENQRRINVCLHELATTLLPSS
;
A
#
# COMPACT_ATOMS: atom_id res chain seq x y z
N ALA A 1 11.32 19.02 40.98
CA ALA A 1 10.07 18.56 40.35
C ALA A 1 9.75 17.19 40.92
N ASN A 2 8.68 17.09 41.71
CA ASN A 2 8.21 15.82 42.28
C ASN A 2 7.68 14.95 41.12
N SER A 3 8.41 13.89 40.76
CA SER A 3 7.83 12.84 39.90
C SER A 3 6.62 12.26 40.61
N ILE A 4 5.48 12.30 39.91
CA ILE A 4 4.16 11.89 40.40
C ILE A 4 4.05 10.34 40.42
N TRP A 5 4.95 9.64 39.71
CA TRP A 5 4.84 8.20 39.43
C TRP A 5 5.94 7.44 40.18
N GLU A 6 5.65 7.04 41.42
CA GLU A 6 6.52 6.18 42.24
C GLU A 6 6.29 4.70 41.94
N LEU A 7 6.59 4.30 40.70
CA LEU A 7 6.40 2.94 40.23
C LEU A 7 7.75 2.23 40.08
N THR A 8 8.42 1.99 41.20
CA THR A 8 9.80 1.47 41.23
C THR A 8 9.93 0.07 40.63
N ALA A 9 8.89 -0.78 40.70
CA ALA A 9 8.90 -2.11 40.08
C ALA A 9 8.59 -2.10 38.57
N LEU A 10 8.19 -0.95 38.00
CA LEU A 10 7.74 -0.87 36.61
C LEU A 10 8.91 -1.02 35.65
N THR A 11 8.83 -2.03 34.76
CA THR A 11 9.86 -2.31 33.75
C THR A 11 9.47 -1.85 32.35
N THR A 12 8.17 -1.68 32.10
CA THR A 12 7.62 -1.26 30.80
C THR A 12 6.50 -0.26 31.02
N LEU A 13 6.52 0.86 30.30
CA LEU A 13 5.50 1.89 30.33
C LEU A 13 5.12 2.26 28.90
N TYR A 14 3.83 2.10 28.60
CA TYR A 14 3.23 2.49 27.33
C TYR A 14 2.15 3.53 27.59
N LEU A 15 2.32 4.73 27.03
CA LEU A 15 1.34 5.80 27.09
C LEU A 15 0.88 6.12 25.67
N HIS A 16 -0.44 6.12 25.46
CA HIS A 16 -1.05 6.47 24.20
C HIS A 16 -2.14 7.52 24.38
N SER A 17 -2.09 8.59 23.58
CA SER A 17 -3.10 9.66 23.61
C SER A 17 -3.25 10.33 24.99
N VAL A 18 -2.14 10.43 25.73
CA VAL A 18 -2.09 11.02 27.08
C VAL A 18 -1.60 12.46 27.02
N THR A 19 -2.19 13.34 27.82
CA THR A 19 -1.66 14.70 28.03
C THR A 19 -0.75 14.73 29.25
N LEU A 20 0.54 15.00 29.03
CA LEU A 20 1.51 15.28 30.08
C LEU A 20 1.50 16.79 30.36
N ARG A 21 0.99 17.19 31.52
CA ARG A 21 0.82 18.60 31.89
C ARG A 21 1.69 18.94 33.11
N CYS A 22 2.35 20.09 33.04
CA CYS A 22 3.00 20.73 34.19
C CYS A 22 2.29 22.06 34.45
N ASP A 23 1.79 22.25 35.67
CA ASP A 23 1.08 23.49 36.05
C ASP A 23 2.02 24.60 36.53
N GLU A 24 3.27 24.25 36.85
CA GLU A 24 4.31 25.23 37.17
C GLU A 24 4.92 25.78 35.87
N ASN A 25 4.92 27.12 35.70
CA ASN A 25 5.66 27.86 34.66
C ASN A 25 7.18 27.73 34.85
N ALA A 26 7.67 26.50 34.91
CA ALA A 26 9.07 26.24 35.12
C ALA A 26 9.78 26.35 33.77
N ASP A 27 10.71 27.28 33.67
CA ASP A 27 11.79 27.30 32.67
C ASP A 27 12.72 26.06 32.76
N LYS A 28 12.25 24.94 33.33
CA LYS A 28 13.04 23.76 33.69
C LYS A 28 12.54 22.53 32.95
N TYR A 29 13.48 21.64 32.64
CA TYR A 29 13.19 20.31 32.14
C TYR A 29 12.43 19.50 33.19
N VAL A 30 11.33 18.85 32.80
CA VAL A 30 10.51 18.04 33.71
C VAL A 30 10.84 16.56 33.53
N GLY A 31 11.18 15.88 34.63
CA GLY A 31 11.47 14.45 34.66
C GLY A 31 10.29 13.64 35.22
N PHE A 32 9.23 13.44 34.42
CA PHE A 32 8.03 12.67 34.83
C PHE A 32 8.37 11.26 35.31
N PHE A 33 9.30 10.61 34.61
CA PHE A 33 9.64 9.20 34.80
C PHE A 33 10.82 8.98 35.75
N SER A 34 11.36 10.04 36.38
CA SER A 34 12.61 9.95 37.15
C SER A 34 12.59 8.97 38.33
N LYS A 35 11.40 8.65 38.87
CA LYS A 35 11.24 7.67 39.96
C LYS A 35 10.97 6.23 39.47
N CYS A 36 10.80 6.01 38.17
CA CYS A 36 10.66 4.68 37.57
C CYS A 36 12.04 4.04 37.31
N ALA A 37 12.84 3.85 38.36
CA ALA A 37 14.26 3.47 38.24
C ALA A 37 14.53 2.16 37.48
N ASN A 38 13.58 1.20 37.51
CA ASN A 38 13.69 -0.09 36.83
C ASN A 38 13.10 -0.12 35.42
N LEU A 39 12.69 1.04 34.87
CA LEU A 39 12.06 1.12 33.57
C LEU A 39 13.07 0.82 32.45
N LYS A 40 12.78 -0.23 31.67
CA LYS A 40 13.59 -0.69 30.53
C LYS A 40 12.97 -0.29 29.20
N ASN A 41 11.64 -0.18 29.14
CA ASN A 41 10.90 0.14 27.94
C ASN A 41 9.98 1.32 28.19
N LEU A 42 10.11 2.38 27.39
CA LEU A 42 9.23 3.55 27.42
C LEU A 42 8.70 3.83 26.02
N THR A 43 7.38 3.88 25.90
CA THR A 43 6.69 4.29 24.67
C THR A 43 5.72 5.43 24.96
N LEU A 44 5.91 6.54 24.25
CA LEU A 44 5.00 7.68 24.21
C LEU A 44 4.45 7.80 22.79
N LYS A 45 3.16 7.53 22.60
CA LYS A 45 2.50 7.58 21.28
C LYS A 45 1.35 8.58 21.28
N SER A 46 1.33 9.52 20.34
CA SER A 46 0.28 10.55 20.22
C SER A 46 0.06 11.31 21.54
N CYS A 47 1.13 11.50 22.31
CA CYS A 47 1.06 12.15 23.62
C CYS A 47 1.23 13.66 23.46
N ASN A 48 0.44 14.45 24.19
CA ASN A 48 0.50 15.91 24.14
C ASN A 48 1.23 16.45 25.38
N THR A 49 2.20 17.32 25.18
CA THR A 49 2.98 17.97 26.25
C THR A 49 2.53 19.42 26.43
N LYS A 50 2.17 19.80 27.67
CA LYS A 50 1.73 21.17 27.99
C LYS A 50 2.46 21.72 29.22
N GLY A 51 2.96 22.96 29.09
CA GLY A 51 3.49 23.72 30.22
C GLY A 51 4.99 23.52 30.50
N PHE A 52 5.77 23.02 29.55
CA PHE A 52 7.23 22.90 29.71
C PHE A 52 7.99 23.04 28.37
N LYS A 53 9.22 23.57 28.42
CA LYS A 53 10.11 23.79 27.26
C LYS A 53 10.78 22.49 26.78
N GLY A 54 11.08 21.58 27.71
CA GLY A 54 11.82 20.35 27.43
C GLY A 54 11.41 19.19 28.32
N LEU A 55 11.39 17.97 27.78
CA LEU A 55 11.15 16.73 28.52
C LEU A 55 12.48 16.07 28.86
N SER A 56 12.68 15.68 30.12
CA SER A 56 13.88 14.93 30.53
C SER A 56 13.53 13.46 30.82
N ILE A 57 14.27 12.56 30.17
CA ILE A 57 14.16 11.11 30.31
C ILE A 57 15.51 10.61 30.84
N CYS A 58 15.69 10.68 32.16
CA CYS A 58 16.88 10.18 32.85
C CYS A 58 16.58 8.81 33.45
N LEU A 59 16.83 7.76 32.67
CA LEU A 59 16.48 6.38 33.03
C LEU A 59 17.69 5.47 32.76
N PRO A 60 18.47 5.10 33.79
CA PRO A 60 19.76 4.41 33.62
C PRO A 60 19.63 3.01 33.02
N LEU A 61 18.50 2.33 33.26
CA LEU A 61 18.22 0.98 32.77
C LEU A 61 17.38 0.96 31.49
N LEU A 62 17.06 2.13 30.93
CA LEU A 62 16.24 2.22 29.71
C LEU A 62 17.02 1.66 28.52
N SER A 63 16.48 0.59 27.95
CA SER A 63 17.04 -0.08 26.77
C SER A 63 16.26 0.23 25.49
N ASN A 64 14.97 0.57 25.61
CA ASN A 64 14.08 0.83 24.47
C ASN A 64 13.28 2.10 24.69
N LEU A 65 13.40 3.04 23.75
CA LEU A 65 12.64 4.29 23.76
C LEU A 65 11.91 4.49 22.44
N THR A 66 10.61 4.74 22.53
CA THR A 66 9.75 5.05 21.39
C THR A 66 9.00 6.35 21.63
N LEU A 67 9.24 7.33 20.78
CA LEU A 67 8.57 8.63 20.74
C LEU A 67 7.89 8.76 19.39
N VAL A 68 6.57 8.61 19.35
CA VAL A 68 5.78 8.67 18.12
C VAL A 68 4.72 9.73 18.29
N ASP A 69 4.69 10.73 17.40
CA ASP A 69 3.65 11.76 17.38
C ASP A 69 3.52 12.47 18.73
N VAL A 70 4.66 12.77 19.37
CA VAL A 70 4.70 13.49 20.64
C VAL A 70 4.69 14.98 20.36
N ASP A 71 3.53 15.58 20.54
CA ASP A 71 3.26 16.98 20.21
C ASP A 71 3.20 17.88 21.45
N GLY A 72 3.07 19.18 21.22
CA GLY A 72 2.82 20.18 22.26
C GLY A 72 3.92 21.22 22.39
N SER A 73 4.19 21.68 23.61
CA SER A 73 5.12 22.79 23.87
C SER A 73 6.60 22.38 23.89
N VAL A 74 6.89 21.08 23.98
CA VAL A 74 8.25 20.56 24.09
C VAL A 74 8.95 20.61 22.74
N LYS A 75 10.13 21.25 22.71
CA LYS A 75 11.02 21.27 21.54
C LYS A 75 12.28 20.42 21.73
N VAL A 76 12.64 20.11 22.98
CA VAL A 76 13.89 19.45 23.35
C VAL A 76 13.62 18.25 24.23
N PHE A 77 14.22 17.11 23.89
CA PHE A 77 14.18 15.89 24.69
C PHE A 77 15.58 15.61 25.24
N ASN A 78 15.76 15.80 26.54
CA ASN A 78 17.00 15.44 27.22
C ASN A 78 16.97 13.97 27.64
N ILE A 79 17.59 13.10 26.84
CA ILE A 79 17.64 11.66 27.09
C ILE A 79 18.99 11.30 27.71
N VAL A 80 18.94 10.82 28.96
CA VAL A 80 20.10 10.27 29.67
C VAL A 80 19.80 8.79 29.95
N ALA A 81 20.20 7.95 29.01
CA ALA A 81 19.94 6.51 29.00
C ALA A 81 21.19 5.75 28.50
N PRO A 82 22.19 5.49 29.36
CA PRO A 82 23.47 4.89 28.94
C PRO A 82 23.33 3.46 28.39
N GLN A 83 22.25 2.74 28.75
CA GLN A 83 21.97 1.39 28.26
C GLN A 83 21.00 1.35 27.06
N LEU A 84 20.69 2.50 26.46
CA LEU A 84 19.74 2.59 25.36
C LEU A 84 20.26 1.83 24.15
N LYS A 85 19.54 0.79 23.73
CA LYS A 85 19.87 -0.06 22.58
C LYS A 85 19.00 0.22 21.36
N ASN A 86 17.73 0.57 21.58
CA ASN A 86 16.77 0.84 20.52
C ASN A 86 16.11 2.21 20.72
N LEU A 87 16.16 3.03 19.67
CA LEU A 87 15.52 4.34 19.61
C LEU A 87 14.55 4.40 18.43
N THR A 88 13.35 4.89 18.67
CA THR A 88 12.35 5.18 17.64
C THR A 88 11.83 6.59 17.85
N ILE A 89 12.02 7.44 16.85
CA ILE A 89 11.51 8.81 16.81
C ILE A 89 10.69 8.97 15.54
N GLU A 90 9.42 9.31 15.71
CA GLU A 90 8.51 9.62 14.62
C GLU A 90 7.72 10.87 14.98
N GLY A 91 7.72 11.90 14.13
CA GLY A 91 6.99 13.13 14.43
C GLY A 91 7.16 14.26 13.45
N HIS A 92 6.44 15.36 13.70
CA HIS A 92 6.35 16.48 12.76
C HIS A 92 7.64 17.29 12.64
N TYR A 93 8.44 17.36 13.71
CA TYR A 93 9.63 18.20 13.80
C TYR A 93 10.83 17.41 14.31
N CYS A 94 12.03 17.87 13.97
CA CYS A 94 13.26 17.28 14.47
C CYS A 94 13.32 17.45 16.00
N LEU A 95 13.54 16.36 16.73
CA LEU A 95 13.76 16.42 18.16
C LEU A 95 15.19 16.87 18.41
N GLN A 96 15.36 17.96 19.14
CA GLN A 96 16.68 18.29 19.66
C GLN A 96 17.02 17.33 20.79
N LEU A 97 17.99 16.46 20.53
CA LEU A 97 18.64 15.65 21.53
C LEU A 97 19.92 16.40 21.96
N PRO A 98 20.14 16.64 23.26
CA PRO A 98 21.40 17.21 23.72
C PRO A 98 22.55 16.26 23.39
N ALA A 99 23.76 16.83 23.27
CA ALA A 99 24.99 16.10 22.96
C ALA A 99 25.30 15.09 24.07
N ASN A 100 24.73 13.90 23.95
CA ASN A 100 25.04 12.72 24.73
C ASN A 100 25.48 11.65 23.74
N ASP A 101 26.59 10.99 24.04
CA ASP A 101 27.03 9.87 23.24
C ASP A 101 26.20 8.64 23.58
N TYR A 102 25.35 8.21 22.64
CA TYR A 102 24.53 7.00 22.77
C TYR A 102 25.36 5.75 22.46
N PHE A 103 26.40 5.50 23.27
CA PHE A 103 27.39 4.44 23.01
C PHE A 103 26.80 3.04 22.87
N SER A 104 25.69 2.76 23.57
CA SER A 104 25.03 1.45 23.56
C SER A 104 24.00 1.27 22.44
N LEU A 105 23.75 2.31 21.63
CA LEU A 105 22.64 2.31 20.67
C LEU A 105 22.95 1.43 19.47
N GLU A 106 22.14 0.39 19.27
CA GLU A 106 22.33 -0.58 18.19
C GLU A 106 21.37 -0.34 17.03
N LYS A 107 20.15 0.11 17.31
CA LYS A 107 19.10 0.33 16.32
C LYS A 107 18.43 1.68 16.50
N ALA A 108 18.29 2.41 15.40
CA ALA A 108 17.55 3.67 15.36
C ALA A 108 16.56 3.68 14.18
N TYR A 109 15.33 4.11 14.46
CA TYR A 109 14.33 4.46 13.47
C TYR A 109 14.00 5.94 13.65
N ILE A 110 14.27 6.76 12.62
CA ILE A 110 14.06 8.21 12.65
C ILE A 110 13.17 8.59 11.47
N SER A 111 12.03 9.18 11.77
CA SER A 111 11.00 9.54 10.80
C SER A 111 10.51 10.96 11.09
N ILE A 112 10.82 11.90 10.21
CA ILE A 112 10.46 13.31 10.38
C ILE A 112 9.58 13.75 9.21
N PHE A 113 8.34 14.15 9.48
CA PHE A 113 7.38 14.48 8.40
C PHE A 113 7.72 15.76 7.63
N ARG A 114 8.34 16.75 8.29
CA ARG A 114 8.70 18.05 7.69
C ARG A 114 10.03 18.54 8.24
N PRO A 115 11.16 17.91 7.89
CA PRO A 115 12.47 18.41 8.26
C PRO A 115 12.67 19.78 7.59
N LYS A 116 12.78 20.84 8.40
CA LYS A 116 12.98 22.22 7.92
C LYS A 116 14.41 22.71 8.06
N ASP A 117 15.19 22.06 8.92
CA ASP A 117 16.52 22.50 9.32
C ASP A 117 17.49 21.33 9.14
N ALA A 118 18.27 21.39 8.07
CA ALA A 118 19.26 20.38 7.73
C ALA A 118 20.37 20.28 8.81
N HIS A 119 20.72 21.38 9.48
CA HIS A 119 21.70 21.34 10.57
C HIS A 119 21.19 20.50 11.74
N GLN A 120 19.92 20.67 12.14
CA GLN A 120 19.35 19.87 13.22
C GLN A 120 19.32 18.38 12.88
N VAL A 121 18.99 18.06 11.63
CA VAL A 121 19.04 16.67 11.13
C VAL A 121 20.46 16.13 11.20
N LEU A 122 21.47 16.89 10.77
CA LEU A 122 22.87 16.47 10.85
C LEU A 122 23.34 16.25 12.29
N CYS A 123 23.04 17.18 13.19
CA CYS A 123 23.38 17.02 14.60
C CYS A 123 22.73 15.75 15.20
N LEU A 124 21.49 15.45 14.84
CA LEU A 124 20.83 14.22 15.24
C LEU A 124 21.55 12.98 14.70
N LEU A 125 21.92 12.96 13.41
CA LEU A 125 22.63 11.84 12.80
C LEU A 125 24.00 11.60 13.42
N GLN A 126 24.75 12.66 13.75
CA GLN A 126 26.06 12.56 14.41
C GLN A 126 25.97 11.89 15.79
N GLN A 127 24.87 12.08 16.51
CA GLN A 127 24.65 11.43 17.81
C GLN A 127 24.35 9.93 17.71
N LEU A 128 23.98 9.46 16.52
CA LEU A 128 23.66 8.05 16.25
C LEU A 128 24.89 7.27 15.74
N HIS A 129 26.11 7.74 15.99
CA HIS A 129 27.35 7.22 15.40
C HIS A 129 27.62 5.72 15.64
N ASN A 130 27.06 5.12 16.71
CA ASN A 130 27.27 3.70 17.05
C ASN A 130 26.22 2.73 16.50
N VAL A 131 25.19 3.22 15.81
CA VAL A 131 24.10 2.36 15.33
C VAL A 131 24.59 1.33 14.32
N LYS A 132 24.06 0.10 14.45
CA LYS A 132 24.26 -1.01 13.51
C LYS A 132 23.14 -1.07 12.47
N PHE A 133 21.94 -0.66 12.86
CA PHE A 133 20.74 -0.70 12.02
C PHE A 133 20.05 0.67 12.07
N LEU A 134 20.09 1.39 10.95
CA LEU A 134 19.48 2.71 10.83
C LEU A 134 18.32 2.65 9.83
N THR A 135 17.18 3.20 10.21
CA THR A 135 16.09 3.46 9.28
C THR A 135 15.74 4.93 9.30
N LEU A 136 15.74 5.56 8.14
CA LEU A 136 15.39 6.96 7.94
C LEU A 136 14.18 7.05 7.02
N ASN A 137 13.49 8.19 7.05
CA ASN A 137 12.54 8.49 5.99
C ASN A 137 13.15 9.29 4.82
N LEU A 138 12.51 9.20 3.66
CA LEU A 138 12.98 9.88 2.44
C LEU A 138 13.03 11.40 2.61
N GLU A 139 12.11 12.00 3.35
CA GLU A 139 12.07 13.45 3.55
C GLU A 139 13.33 13.99 4.28
N ILE A 140 13.94 13.17 5.15
CA ILE A 140 15.24 13.50 5.77
C ILE A 140 16.33 13.60 4.69
N VAL A 141 16.38 12.62 3.79
CA VAL A 141 17.35 12.59 2.69
C VAL A 141 17.15 13.77 1.73
N GLU A 142 15.90 14.09 1.39
CA GLU A 142 15.56 15.24 0.53
C GLU A 142 16.00 16.56 1.18
N CYS A 143 15.80 16.71 2.48
CA CYS A 143 16.24 17.88 3.25
C CYS A 143 17.77 18.03 3.24
N LEU A 144 18.51 16.95 3.48
CA LEU A 144 19.98 16.97 3.42
C LEU A 144 20.50 17.20 2.00
N SER A 145 19.85 16.61 0.99
CA SER A 145 20.21 16.78 -0.43
C SER A 145 20.01 18.23 -0.91
N SER A 146 19.14 18.99 -0.24
CA SER A 146 18.93 20.42 -0.51
C SER A 146 19.97 21.32 0.19
N SER A 147 20.87 20.75 0.99
CA SER A 147 21.87 21.48 1.78
C SER A 147 23.20 20.71 1.85
N VAL A 148 23.65 20.19 0.71
CA VAL A 148 24.86 19.35 0.61
C VAL A 148 26.11 20.05 1.13
N GLU A 149 26.18 21.38 0.99
CA GLU A 149 27.25 22.25 1.52
C GLU A 149 27.58 21.98 2.98
N LEU A 150 26.56 21.59 3.78
CA LEU A 150 26.71 21.34 5.22
C LEU A 150 27.46 20.06 5.56
N MET A 151 27.50 19.12 4.62
CA MET A 151 28.17 17.83 4.78
C MET A 151 29.45 17.74 3.97
N THR A 152 29.70 18.70 3.07
CA THR A 152 30.94 18.80 2.33
C THR A 152 32.10 18.88 3.33
N ASN A 153 32.96 17.86 3.35
CA ASN A 153 34.08 17.66 4.28
C ASN A 153 33.73 17.14 5.70
N GLN A 154 32.47 16.80 5.99
CA GLN A 154 32.12 16.11 7.24
C GLN A 154 32.33 14.61 7.08
N PRO A 155 33.03 13.94 8.01
CA PRO A 155 33.15 12.48 7.96
C PRO A 155 31.80 11.83 8.23
N SER A 156 31.57 10.68 7.60
CA SER A 156 30.42 9.83 7.91
C SER A 156 30.44 9.46 9.40
N PRO A 157 29.34 9.67 10.16
CA PRO A 157 29.31 9.35 11.58
C PRO A 157 29.14 7.85 11.84
N PHE A 158 28.78 7.05 10.84
CA PHE A 158 28.38 5.67 11.03
C PHE A 158 29.52 4.70 10.73
N ALA A 159 30.38 4.45 11.72
CA ALA A 159 31.51 3.51 11.57
C ALA A 159 31.10 2.03 11.76
N ASN A 160 29.97 1.77 12.43
CA ASN A 160 29.52 0.43 12.82
C ASN A 160 28.27 -0.05 12.06
N LEU A 161 27.88 0.65 11.00
CA LEU A 161 26.62 0.40 10.31
C LEU A 161 26.68 -0.93 9.56
N LYS A 162 25.64 -1.74 9.75
CA LYS A 162 25.41 -2.98 9.02
C LYS A 162 24.27 -2.86 8.02
N SER A 163 23.29 -2.00 8.31
CA SER A 163 22.15 -1.77 7.43
C SER A 163 21.63 -0.35 7.55
N LEU A 164 21.40 0.27 6.40
CA LEU A 164 20.69 1.53 6.23
C LEU A 164 19.48 1.30 5.34
N ASN A 165 18.29 1.56 5.88
CA ASN A 165 17.05 1.51 5.11
C ASN A 165 16.40 2.88 5.05
N ILE A 166 15.87 3.25 3.89
CA ILE A 166 15.25 4.56 3.66
C ILE A 166 13.89 4.34 3.01
N TYR A 167 12.83 4.87 3.63
CA TYR A 167 11.45 4.71 3.15
C TYR A 167 10.71 6.06 3.09
N PRO A 168 9.87 6.32 2.09
CA PRO A 168 9.04 7.52 2.07
C PRO A 168 7.94 7.43 3.13
N ILE A 169 7.62 8.56 3.79
CA ILE A 169 6.37 8.65 4.58
C ILE A 169 5.20 9.05 3.69
N ARG A 170 5.43 9.99 2.76
CA ARG A 170 4.36 10.48 1.87
C ARG A 170 4.38 9.79 0.52
N GLU A 171 3.20 9.63 -0.05
CA GLU A 171 3.05 9.01 -1.36
C GLU A 171 3.28 10.01 -2.48
N GLN A 172 2.94 11.29 -2.28
CA GLN A 172 3.13 12.34 -3.29
C GLN A 172 3.47 13.68 -2.65
N VAL A 173 4.55 14.30 -3.13
CA VAL A 173 4.75 15.74 -3.05
C VAL A 173 4.89 16.22 -4.50
N PRO A 174 4.02 17.13 -4.99
CA PRO A 174 4.16 17.66 -6.34
C PRO A 174 5.53 18.32 -6.52
N GLY A 175 6.28 17.92 -7.55
CA GLY A 175 7.46 18.65 -8.02
C GLY A 175 8.82 18.25 -7.47
N HIS A 176 8.94 17.24 -6.60
CA HIS A 176 10.23 16.85 -6.01
C HIS A 176 10.53 15.37 -6.21
N GLY A 177 10.94 15.00 -7.43
CA GLY A 177 11.70 13.77 -7.69
C GLY A 177 13.15 13.94 -7.23
N VAL A 178 13.35 14.37 -5.97
CA VAL A 178 14.67 14.65 -5.43
C VAL A 178 15.36 13.32 -5.18
N LYS A 179 16.33 13.00 -6.04
CA LYS A 179 17.23 11.87 -5.87
C LYS A 179 18.22 12.20 -4.75
N MET A 180 18.59 11.18 -3.97
CA MET A 180 19.69 11.29 -3.00
C MET A 180 20.96 11.76 -3.72
N SER A 181 21.57 12.82 -3.22
CA SER A 181 22.85 13.31 -3.76
C SER A 181 24.00 12.36 -3.42
N ALA A 182 25.09 12.43 -4.18
CA ALA A 182 26.28 11.61 -3.91
C ALA A 182 26.92 11.95 -2.56
N GLU A 183 26.86 13.22 -2.16
CA GLU A 183 27.36 13.75 -0.89
C GLU A 183 26.55 13.20 0.29
N VAL A 184 25.22 13.17 0.20
CA VAL A 184 24.37 12.54 1.25
C VAL A 184 24.70 11.06 1.34
N LYS A 185 24.81 10.38 0.20
CA LYS A 185 25.12 8.95 0.18
C LYS A 185 26.47 8.67 0.83
N GLY A 186 27.51 9.44 0.48
CA GLY A 186 28.83 9.31 1.08
C GLY A 186 28.82 9.60 2.57
N TYR A 187 28.18 10.70 2.99
CA TYR A 187 28.02 11.04 4.40
C TYR A 187 27.32 9.95 5.23
N LEU A 188 26.39 9.19 4.66
CA LEU A 188 25.70 8.12 5.37
C LEU A 188 26.45 6.77 5.36
N LEU A 189 27.35 6.53 4.40
CA LEU A 189 27.87 5.18 4.11
C LEU A 189 29.40 5.08 3.98
N ASP A 190 30.15 6.16 3.82
CA ASP A 190 31.60 6.10 3.52
C ASP A 190 32.42 5.39 4.59
N SER A 191 32.00 5.48 5.87
CA SER A 191 32.66 4.77 6.97
C SER A 191 32.19 3.33 7.14
N SER A 192 31.18 2.89 6.38
CA SER A 192 30.57 1.56 6.47
C SER A 192 30.27 1.00 5.07
N SER A 193 31.30 0.89 4.22
CA SER A 193 31.16 0.39 2.84
C SER A 193 30.58 -1.03 2.73
N GLY A 194 30.66 -1.83 3.79
CA GLY A 194 30.05 -3.16 3.88
C GLY A 194 28.58 -3.17 4.33
N ALA A 195 27.97 -2.02 4.62
CA ALA A 195 26.58 -1.94 5.05
C ALA A 195 25.62 -2.27 3.90
N THR A 196 24.56 -3.01 4.20
CA THR A 196 23.45 -3.19 3.27
C THR A 196 22.66 -1.89 3.15
N PHE A 197 22.52 -1.37 1.94
CA PHE A 197 21.77 -0.15 1.67
C PHE A 197 20.49 -0.46 0.88
N THR A 198 19.34 -0.12 1.46
CA THR A 198 18.04 -0.22 0.80
C THR A 198 17.38 1.16 0.80
N MET A 199 16.95 1.62 -0.37
CA MET A 199 16.21 2.86 -0.51
C MET A 199 14.97 2.57 -1.36
N VAL A 200 13.80 2.89 -0.80
CA VAL A 200 12.53 2.82 -1.51
C VAL A 200 12.13 4.24 -1.88
N THR A 201 11.86 4.46 -3.15
CA THR A 201 11.41 5.75 -3.68
C THR A 201 9.88 5.87 -3.63
N ARG A 202 9.34 7.07 -3.87
CA ARG A 202 7.89 7.27 -3.98
C ARG A 202 7.35 6.56 -5.23
N GLU A 203 8.15 6.54 -6.29
CA GLU A 203 7.88 5.83 -7.53
C GLU A 203 7.81 4.33 -7.31
N ASP A 204 8.67 3.75 -6.47
CA ASP A 204 8.61 2.33 -6.11
C ASP A 204 7.30 2.00 -5.38
N ILE A 205 6.90 2.82 -4.39
CA ILE A 205 5.62 2.64 -3.68
C ILE A 205 4.44 2.74 -4.65
N LYS A 206 4.45 3.76 -5.51
CA LYS A 206 3.41 3.94 -6.52
C LYS A 206 3.35 2.73 -7.44
N ALA A 207 4.48 2.29 -7.99
CA ALA A 207 4.56 1.12 -8.84
C ALA A 207 4.05 -0.14 -8.14
N MET A 208 4.39 -0.35 -6.86
CA MET A 208 3.87 -1.48 -6.08
C MET A 208 2.35 -1.44 -5.94
N LYS A 209 1.77 -0.26 -5.66
CA LYS A 209 0.31 -0.09 -5.57
C LYS A 209 -0.38 -0.34 -6.90
N ASP A 210 0.14 0.25 -7.97
CA ASP A 210 -0.41 0.12 -9.32
C ASP A 210 -0.30 -1.35 -9.80
N THR A 211 0.81 -2.03 -9.46
CA THR A 211 1.01 -3.47 -9.72
C THR A 211 -0.05 -4.30 -9.01
N LYS A 212 -0.30 -4.00 -7.72
CA LYS A 212 -1.31 -4.70 -6.93
C LYS A 212 -2.71 -4.50 -7.50
N PHE A 213 -3.05 -3.26 -7.86
CA PHE A 213 -4.34 -2.94 -8.48
C PHE A 213 -4.53 -3.66 -9.82
N ALA A 214 -3.50 -3.71 -10.67
CA ALA A 214 -3.54 -4.45 -11.93
C ALA A 214 -3.73 -5.97 -11.70
N GLN A 215 -3.13 -6.53 -10.65
CA GLN A 215 -3.33 -7.94 -10.28
C GLN A 215 -4.76 -8.19 -9.80
N GLU A 216 -5.32 -7.30 -8.98
CA GLU A 216 -6.72 -7.40 -8.52
C GLU A 216 -7.70 -7.40 -9.71
N LEU A 217 -7.51 -6.51 -10.69
CA LEU A 217 -8.31 -6.49 -11.92
C LEU A 217 -8.17 -7.78 -12.76
N ILE A 218 -6.96 -8.36 -12.82
CA ILE A 218 -6.74 -9.64 -13.50
C ILE A 218 -7.52 -10.76 -12.81
N THR A 219 -7.50 -10.82 -11.48
CA THR A 219 -8.26 -11.80 -10.72
C THR A 219 -9.76 -11.65 -10.93
N GLU A 220 -10.28 -10.41 -10.88
CA GLU A 220 -11.69 -10.13 -11.12
C GLU A 220 -12.13 -10.57 -12.53
N LEU A 221 -11.33 -10.27 -13.56
CA LEU A 221 -11.65 -10.69 -14.92
C LEU A 221 -11.59 -12.23 -15.05
N TRP A 222 -10.64 -12.90 -14.40
CA TRP A 222 -10.60 -14.37 -14.37
C TRP A 222 -11.86 -14.98 -13.78
N GLU A 223 -12.34 -14.47 -12.65
CA GLU A 223 -13.57 -14.94 -12.01
C GLU A 223 -14.78 -14.76 -12.93
N LEU A 224 -14.88 -13.61 -13.62
CA LEU A 224 -15.95 -13.35 -14.58
C LEU A 224 -15.88 -14.30 -15.78
N LEU A 225 -14.68 -14.60 -16.30
CA LEU A 225 -14.51 -15.54 -17.42
C LEU A 225 -14.92 -16.95 -17.04
N GLU A 226 -14.52 -17.44 -15.87
CA GLU A 226 -14.93 -18.76 -15.37
C GLU A 226 -16.43 -18.85 -15.13
N GLN A 227 -17.06 -17.78 -14.61
CA GLN A 227 -18.51 -17.70 -14.47
C GLN A 227 -19.22 -17.79 -15.83
N GLU A 228 -18.76 -17.03 -16.82
CA GLU A 228 -19.37 -17.02 -18.16
C GLU A 228 -19.14 -18.34 -18.92
N LYS A 229 -17.99 -18.97 -18.72
CA LYS A 229 -17.68 -20.32 -19.24
C LYS A 229 -18.62 -21.38 -18.67
N ALA A 230 -18.79 -21.44 -17.36
CA ALA A 230 -19.73 -22.36 -16.72
C ALA A 230 -21.20 -22.09 -17.16
N ARG A 231 -21.56 -20.81 -17.31
CA ARG A 231 -22.89 -20.41 -17.77
C ARG A 231 -23.16 -20.86 -19.21
N THR A 232 -22.20 -20.64 -20.12
CA THR A 232 -22.32 -21.04 -21.52
C THR A 232 -22.38 -22.57 -21.65
N GLU A 233 -21.57 -23.31 -20.91
CA GLU A 233 -21.62 -24.78 -20.87
C GLU A 233 -22.97 -25.30 -20.39
N THR A 234 -23.53 -24.70 -19.34
CA THR A 234 -24.88 -25.05 -18.83
C THR A 234 -25.96 -24.82 -19.90
N ILE A 235 -25.85 -23.72 -20.65
CA ILE A 235 -26.79 -23.40 -21.74
C ILE A 235 -26.69 -24.42 -22.86
N MET A 236 -25.48 -24.74 -23.31
CA MET A 236 -25.25 -25.71 -24.37
C MET A 236 -25.74 -27.11 -23.96
N ALA A 237 -25.49 -27.54 -22.72
CA ALA A 237 -25.99 -28.82 -22.21
C ALA A 237 -27.53 -28.90 -22.23
N LYS A 238 -28.22 -27.84 -21.75
CA LYS A 238 -29.69 -27.79 -21.78
C LYS A 238 -30.25 -27.85 -23.19
N MET A 239 -29.59 -27.25 -24.17
CA MET A 239 -30.02 -27.33 -25.57
C MET A 239 -29.85 -28.74 -26.15
N HIS A 240 -28.82 -29.47 -25.74
CA HIS A 240 -28.62 -30.86 -26.15
C HIS A 240 -29.63 -31.82 -25.49
N GLU A 241 -29.98 -31.58 -24.22
CA GLU A 241 -30.94 -32.43 -23.48
C GLU A 241 -32.40 -32.14 -23.83
N GLN A 242 -32.77 -30.87 -24.02
CA GLN A 242 -34.13 -30.47 -24.40
C GLN A 242 -34.35 -30.61 -25.90
N GLY A 243 -34.40 -31.86 -26.37
CA GLY A 243 -35.01 -32.17 -27.66
C GLY A 243 -36.48 -31.72 -27.68
N ARG A 244 -36.78 -30.68 -28.46
CA ARG A 244 -38.09 -30.10 -28.82
C ARG A 244 -38.98 -29.64 -27.64
N PRO A 245 -39.24 -28.32 -27.49
CA PRO A 245 -40.46 -27.86 -26.83
C PRO A 245 -41.68 -28.29 -27.67
N GLN A 246 -42.65 -28.94 -27.05
CA GLN A 246 -43.98 -29.13 -27.64
C GLN A 246 -44.69 -27.76 -27.64
N PHE A 247 -45.03 -27.24 -28.81
CA PHE A 247 -45.80 -26.00 -28.92
C PHE A 247 -47.31 -26.28 -29.01
N SER A 248 -48.09 -25.35 -28.44
CA SER A 248 -49.55 -25.31 -28.46
C SER A 248 -50.09 -24.50 -29.65
N GLU A 249 -51.36 -24.68 -30.00
CA GLU A 249 -52.08 -24.25 -31.23
C GLU A 249 -52.06 -22.76 -31.67
N CYS A 250 -51.22 -21.85 -31.13
CA CYS A 250 -51.29 -20.41 -31.41
C CYS A 250 -50.04 -19.85 -32.14
N ILE A 251 -49.85 -20.28 -33.38
CA ILE A 251 -48.68 -20.05 -34.25
C ILE A 251 -48.17 -18.58 -34.29
N GLY A 252 -49.08 -17.59 -34.30
CA GLY A 252 -48.71 -16.17 -34.35
C GLY A 252 -48.10 -15.62 -33.05
N ARG A 253 -48.53 -16.12 -31.88
CA ARG A 253 -47.96 -15.74 -30.58
C ARG A 253 -46.61 -16.40 -30.34
N ASP A 254 -46.40 -17.58 -30.91
CA ASP A 254 -45.18 -18.37 -30.73
C ASP A 254 -43.98 -17.75 -31.47
N ILE A 255 -44.19 -17.17 -32.66
CA ILE A 255 -43.12 -16.52 -33.44
C ILE A 255 -42.61 -15.22 -32.78
N ASP A 256 -43.51 -14.35 -32.33
CA ASP A 256 -43.13 -13.10 -31.62
C ASP A 256 -42.37 -13.40 -30.33
N MET A 257 -42.82 -14.42 -29.57
CA MET A 257 -42.14 -14.84 -28.35
C MET A 257 -40.73 -15.38 -28.64
N CYS A 258 -40.55 -16.16 -29.70
CA CYS A 258 -39.24 -16.67 -30.08
C CYS A 258 -38.27 -15.55 -30.48
N TRP A 259 -38.73 -14.55 -31.24
CA TRP A 259 -37.89 -13.39 -31.58
C TRP A 259 -37.49 -12.57 -30.35
N LYS A 260 -38.44 -12.28 -29.46
CA LYS A 260 -38.15 -11.57 -28.19
C LYS A 260 -37.11 -12.31 -27.35
N TYR A 261 -37.23 -13.63 -27.26
CA TYR A 261 -36.28 -14.47 -26.54
C TYR A 261 -34.88 -14.40 -27.15
N THR A 262 -34.75 -14.62 -28.47
CA THR A 262 -33.45 -14.57 -29.17
C THR A 262 -32.81 -13.18 -29.09
N SER A 263 -33.58 -12.10 -29.28
CA SER A 263 -33.08 -10.73 -29.14
C SER A 263 -32.56 -10.44 -27.73
N ALA A 264 -33.27 -10.88 -26.68
CA ALA A 264 -32.80 -10.72 -25.30
C ALA A 264 -31.47 -11.45 -25.06
N ARG A 265 -31.30 -12.65 -25.62
CA ARG A 265 -30.05 -13.42 -25.49
C ARG A 265 -28.89 -12.80 -26.26
N ILE A 266 -29.13 -12.29 -27.47
CA ILE A 266 -28.13 -11.54 -28.25
C ILE A 266 -27.66 -10.31 -27.46
N ASN A 267 -28.60 -9.52 -26.93
CA ASN A 267 -28.28 -8.31 -26.17
C ASN A 267 -27.46 -8.63 -24.92
N LYS A 268 -27.85 -9.67 -24.18
CA LYS A 268 -27.10 -10.13 -22.99
C LYS A 268 -25.69 -10.59 -23.35
N GLY A 269 -25.53 -11.36 -24.44
CA GLY A 269 -24.21 -11.78 -24.90
C GLY A 269 -23.33 -10.60 -25.31
N LYS A 270 -23.89 -9.62 -26.01
CA LYS A 270 -23.20 -8.38 -26.39
C LYS A 270 -22.74 -7.57 -25.17
N GLU A 271 -23.60 -7.42 -24.17
CA GLU A 271 -23.28 -6.74 -22.91
C GLU A 271 -22.09 -7.41 -22.24
N LYS A 272 -22.11 -8.75 -22.10
CA LYS A 272 -21.00 -9.49 -21.50
C LYS A 272 -19.68 -9.37 -22.23
N VAL A 273 -19.69 -9.46 -23.55
CA VAL A 273 -18.47 -9.25 -24.35
C VAL A 273 -17.96 -7.82 -24.18
N SER A 274 -18.86 -6.84 -24.06
CA SER A 274 -18.49 -5.43 -23.82
C SER A 274 -17.83 -5.25 -22.45
N ASP A 275 -18.40 -5.86 -21.40
CA ASP A 275 -17.84 -5.83 -20.03
C ASP A 275 -16.43 -6.44 -19.98
N ILE A 276 -16.26 -7.62 -20.61
CA ILE A 276 -14.96 -8.29 -20.73
C ILE A 276 -13.94 -7.41 -21.46
N CYS A 277 -14.33 -6.84 -22.61
CA CYS A 277 -13.47 -5.94 -23.38
C CYS A 277 -13.05 -4.72 -22.57
N TYR A 278 -13.99 -4.13 -21.82
CA TYR A 278 -13.73 -2.96 -20.98
C TYR A 278 -12.71 -3.25 -19.89
N MET A 279 -12.89 -4.35 -19.14
CA MET A 279 -11.93 -4.77 -18.12
C MET A 279 -10.54 -5.06 -18.71
N LEU A 280 -10.49 -5.76 -19.86
CA LEU A 280 -9.23 -6.06 -20.53
C LEU A 280 -8.49 -4.78 -20.96
N GLN A 281 -9.22 -3.77 -21.44
CA GLN A 281 -8.66 -2.46 -21.79
C GLN A 281 -8.13 -1.72 -20.57
N ASN A 282 -8.83 -1.77 -19.44
CA ASN A 282 -8.38 -1.17 -18.18
C ASN A 282 -7.06 -1.81 -17.71
N ILE A 283 -6.99 -3.14 -17.70
CA ILE A 283 -5.75 -3.86 -17.34
C ILE A 283 -4.61 -3.47 -18.29
N LYS A 284 -4.87 -3.44 -19.60
CA LYS A 284 -3.88 -3.01 -20.60
C LYS A 284 -3.43 -1.56 -20.38
N GLY A 285 -4.33 -0.68 -19.96
CA GLY A 285 -4.02 0.70 -19.56
C GLY A 285 -3.07 0.73 -18.37
N SER A 286 -3.44 0.05 -17.28
CA SER A 286 -2.62 -0.04 -16.07
C SER A 286 -1.23 -0.61 -16.34
N LEU A 287 -1.12 -1.66 -17.16
CA LEU A 287 0.17 -2.26 -17.52
C LEU A 287 1.12 -1.32 -18.26
N LYS A 288 0.60 -0.36 -19.03
CA LYS A 288 1.44 0.63 -19.74
C LYS A 288 2.05 1.66 -18.81
N GLU A 289 1.43 1.90 -17.65
CA GLU A 289 1.90 2.86 -16.66
C GLU A 289 2.92 2.25 -15.68
N LEU A 290 3.06 0.92 -15.69
CA LEU A 290 3.98 0.22 -14.80
C LEU A 290 5.44 0.29 -15.29
N PRO A 291 6.42 0.29 -14.37
CA PRO A 291 7.81 0.04 -14.70
C PRO A 291 8.02 -1.32 -15.38
N ALA A 292 9.03 -1.42 -16.24
CA ALA A 292 9.32 -2.63 -17.02
C ALA A 292 9.50 -3.90 -16.15
N SER A 293 10.13 -3.76 -14.97
CA SER A 293 10.28 -4.87 -14.01
C SER A 293 8.94 -5.41 -13.54
N ASN A 294 8.01 -4.52 -13.21
CA ASN A 294 6.69 -4.87 -12.71
C ASN A 294 5.82 -5.41 -13.84
N GLN A 295 5.89 -4.79 -15.02
CA GLN A 295 5.23 -5.28 -16.22
C GLN A 295 5.64 -6.73 -16.52
N ALA A 296 6.93 -7.06 -16.46
CA ALA A 296 7.43 -8.42 -16.71
C ALA A 296 6.83 -9.47 -15.76
N THR A 297 6.49 -9.09 -14.53
CA THR A 297 5.84 -10.02 -13.57
C THR A 297 4.38 -10.30 -13.90
N ILE A 298 3.66 -9.33 -14.47
CA ILE A 298 2.22 -9.44 -14.77
C ILE A 298 1.98 -9.93 -16.21
N GLN A 299 2.91 -9.65 -17.13
CA GLN A 299 2.78 -9.91 -18.56
C GLN A 299 2.40 -11.36 -18.92
N PRO A 300 2.96 -12.41 -18.27
CA PRO A 300 2.55 -13.79 -18.55
C PRO A 300 1.09 -14.04 -18.22
N SER A 301 0.64 -13.64 -17.03
CA SER A 301 -0.76 -13.79 -16.59
C SER A 301 -1.71 -13.02 -17.49
N PHE A 302 -1.34 -11.81 -17.92
CA PHE A 302 -2.14 -11.03 -18.86
C PHE A 302 -2.22 -11.69 -20.25
N SER A 303 -1.14 -12.29 -20.74
CA SER A 303 -1.13 -12.98 -22.03
C SER A 303 -2.03 -14.23 -22.01
N THR A 304 -1.96 -15.01 -20.93
CA THR A 304 -2.88 -16.15 -20.71
C THR A 304 -4.33 -15.68 -20.61
N LEU A 305 -4.58 -14.58 -19.89
CA LEU A 305 -5.91 -14.00 -19.76
C LEU A 305 -6.49 -13.58 -21.11
N CYS A 306 -5.69 -12.96 -21.99
CA CYS A 306 -6.13 -12.63 -23.35
C CYS A 306 -6.59 -13.87 -24.13
N ALA A 307 -5.85 -14.97 -24.06
CA ALA A 307 -6.23 -16.21 -24.75
C ALA A 307 -7.52 -16.83 -24.18
N GLU A 308 -7.75 -16.72 -22.86
CA GLU A 308 -9.00 -17.18 -22.25
C GLU A 308 -10.17 -16.27 -22.64
N VAL A 309 -9.97 -14.94 -22.68
CA VAL A 309 -10.97 -13.98 -23.16
C VAL A 309 -11.42 -14.33 -24.58
N ASP A 310 -10.48 -14.63 -25.48
CA ASP A 310 -10.79 -15.04 -26.85
C ASP A 310 -11.64 -16.32 -26.85
N THR A 311 -11.26 -17.31 -26.04
CA THR A 311 -11.98 -18.58 -25.90
C THR A 311 -13.41 -18.38 -25.40
N VAL A 312 -13.61 -17.63 -24.33
CA VAL A 312 -14.93 -17.38 -23.74
C VAL A 312 -15.79 -16.54 -24.68
N THR A 313 -15.23 -15.53 -25.33
CA THR A 313 -15.96 -14.69 -26.31
C THR A 313 -16.42 -15.51 -27.50
N ASN A 314 -15.59 -16.45 -27.98
CA ASN A 314 -15.97 -17.40 -29.02
C ASN A 314 -17.11 -18.31 -28.56
N LYS A 315 -17.04 -18.88 -27.35
CA LYS A 315 -18.13 -19.69 -26.77
C LYS A 315 -19.45 -18.91 -26.63
N ILE A 316 -19.40 -17.65 -26.20
CA ILE A 316 -20.59 -16.79 -26.12
C ILE A 316 -21.18 -16.60 -27.52
N THR A 317 -20.33 -16.34 -28.52
CA THR A 317 -20.75 -16.15 -29.91
C THR A 317 -21.37 -17.42 -30.50
N GLU A 318 -20.79 -18.59 -30.23
CA GLU A 318 -21.34 -19.89 -30.62
C GLU A 318 -22.70 -20.16 -29.96
N CYS A 319 -22.86 -19.85 -28.67
CA CYS A 319 -24.14 -19.96 -27.98
C CYS A 319 -25.22 -19.09 -28.63
N ILE A 320 -24.89 -17.85 -28.99
CA ILE A 320 -25.80 -16.94 -29.69
C ILE A 320 -26.16 -17.50 -31.08
N LYS A 321 -25.18 -18.02 -31.81
CA LYS A 321 -25.41 -18.62 -33.12
C LYS A 321 -26.36 -19.82 -33.04
N MET A 322 -26.14 -20.71 -32.05
CA MET A 322 -27.03 -21.83 -31.79
C MET A 322 -28.47 -21.39 -31.49
N ASP A 323 -28.66 -20.32 -30.71
CA ASP A 323 -30.01 -19.75 -30.48
C ASP A 323 -30.66 -19.25 -31.77
N CYS A 324 -29.90 -18.58 -32.63
CA CYS A 324 -30.38 -18.09 -33.90
C CYS A 324 -30.77 -19.23 -34.84
N ASP A 325 -29.91 -20.25 -34.95
CA ASP A 325 -30.15 -21.43 -35.79
C ASP A 325 -31.39 -22.22 -35.29
N GLU A 326 -31.51 -22.40 -33.98
CA GLU A 326 -32.66 -23.06 -33.37
C GLU A 326 -33.96 -22.26 -33.58
N ASN A 327 -33.90 -20.94 -33.42
CA ASN A 327 -35.05 -20.08 -33.69
C ASN A 327 -35.47 -20.13 -35.18
N GLN A 328 -34.50 -20.10 -36.10
CA GLN A 328 -34.78 -20.25 -37.52
C GLN A 328 -35.46 -21.58 -37.84
N ARG A 329 -34.99 -22.68 -37.23
CA ARG A 329 -35.64 -24.00 -37.35
C ARG A 329 -37.08 -23.97 -36.88
N ARG A 330 -37.36 -23.36 -35.71
CA ARG A 330 -38.72 -23.25 -35.16
C ARG A 330 -39.67 -22.48 -36.09
N ILE A 331 -39.20 -21.36 -36.64
CA ILE A 331 -39.98 -20.56 -37.59
C ILE A 331 -40.28 -21.36 -38.85
N ASN A 332 -39.30 -22.09 -39.39
CA ASN A 332 -39.50 -22.93 -40.57
C ASN A 332 -40.55 -24.03 -40.32
N VAL A 333 -40.56 -24.65 -39.13
CA VAL A 333 -41.58 -25.63 -38.74
C VAL A 333 -42.96 -24.99 -38.68
N CYS A 334 -43.10 -23.83 -38.01
CA CYS A 334 -44.37 -23.09 -37.93
C CYS A 334 -44.91 -22.71 -39.31
N LEU A 335 -44.04 -22.24 -40.21
CA LEU A 335 -44.41 -21.89 -41.59
C LEU A 335 -44.85 -23.12 -42.39
N HIS A 336 -44.19 -24.26 -42.20
CA HIS A 336 -44.58 -25.51 -42.85
C HIS A 336 -45.95 -25.99 -42.34
N GLU A 337 -46.21 -25.95 -41.03
CA GLU A 337 -47.50 -26.33 -40.45
C GLU A 337 -48.65 -25.45 -40.96
N LEU A 338 -48.43 -24.14 -41.06
CA LEU A 338 -49.36 -23.20 -41.69
C LEU A 338 -49.65 -23.58 -43.16
N ALA A 339 -48.61 -23.90 -43.93
CA ALA A 339 -48.78 -24.31 -45.32
C ALA A 339 -49.59 -25.61 -45.45
N THR A 340 -49.37 -26.58 -44.55
CA THR A 340 -50.09 -27.87 -44.57
C THR A 340 -51.54 -27.80 -44.08
N THR A 341 -51.86 -26.90 -43.13
CA THR A 341 -53.24 -26.71 -42.64
C THR A 341 -54.14 -25.96 -43.63
N LEU A 342 -53.54 -25.26 -44.61
CA LEU A 342 -54.25 -24.57 -45.69
C LEU A 342 -54.52 -25.47 -46.92
N LEU A 343 -54.01 -26.70 -46.96
CA LEU A 343 -54.33 -27.67 -48.02
C LEU A 343 -55.66 -28.39 -47.68
N PRO A 344 -56.67 -28.37 -48.57
CA PRO A 344 -57.96 -29.01 -48.28
C PRO A 344 -57.77 -30.52 -48.16
N SER A 345 -58.34 -31.11 -47.10
CA SER A 345 -58.46 -32.56 -46.95
C SER A 345 -59.35 -33.07 -48.08
N SER A 346 -58.74 -33.67 -49.10
CA SER A 346 -59.42 -34.26 -50.25
C SER A 346 -60.21 -35.50 -49.89
#